data_AF-A0A1H2EHW8-F1
#
_entry.id   AF-A0A1H2EHW8-F1
#
_cell.length_a   1.000
_cell.length_b   1.000
_cell.length_c   1.000
_cell.angle_alpha   90.00
_cell.angle_beta   90.00
_cell.angle_gamma   90.00
#
_symmetry.space_group_name_H-M   'P 1'
#
loop_
_entity.id
_entity.type
_entity.pdbx_description
1 polymer ?
#
loop_
_entity_poly.entity_id
_entity_poly.type
_entity_poly.pdbx_seq_one_letter_code
_entity_poly.pdbx_strand_id
1 'polypeptide(L)' 'MKHRVDSPEGRAIYSRRMSVVEPVFGNIGNNKRLNRFSLRGRRKVQSQWQLYCLVHNIEKLANYGQYG' A
#
# COMPACT_ATOMS: atom_id res chain seq x y z
N MET A 1 -0.43 19.78 -4.03
CA MET A 1 -0.44 18.86 -2.87
C MET A 1 -0.77 19.59 -1.58
N LYS A 2 0.08 20.53 -1.11
CA LYS A 2 -0.11 21.30 0.15
C LYS A 2 -1.53 21.83 0.35
N HIS A 3 -2.04 22.71 -0.53
CA HIS A 3 -3.38 23.29 -0.36
C HIS A 3 -4.55 22.29 -0.22
N ARG A 4 -4.46 21.11 -0.87
CA ARG A 4 -5.53 20.09 -0.80
C ARG A 4 -5.49 19.24 0.45
N VAL A 5 -4.30 19.07 1.06
CA VAL A 5 -4.12 18.30 2.28
C VAL A 5 -4.28 19.20 3.51
N ASP A 6 -3.94 20.48 3.38
CA ASP A 6 -3.95 21.44 4.48
C ASP A 6 -5.35 22.00 4.80
N SER A 7 -6.35 21.80 3.95
CA SER A 7 -7.75 22.15 4.28
C SER A 7 -8.27 21.26 5.43
N PRO A 8 -9.28 21.72 6.20
CA PRO A 8 -9.89 20.92 7.26
C PRO A 8 -10.36 19.53 6.78
N GLU A 9 -10.97 19.48 5.60
CA GLU A 9 -11.45 18.26 4.95
C GLU A 9 -10.28 17.40 4.49
N GLY A 10 -9.26 18.02 3.88
CA GLY A 10 -8.03 17.37 3.47
C GLY A 10 -7.32 16.67 4.62
N ARG A 11 -7.20 17.35 5.77
CA ARG A 11 -6.61 16.80 7.00
C ARG A 11 -7.42 15.64 7.56
N ALA A 12 -8.75 15.78 7.60
CA ALA A 12 -9.64 14.72 8.09
C ALA A 12 -9.62 13.46 7.21
N ILE A 13 -9.45 13.61 5.89
CA ILE A 13 -9.29 12.49 4.96
C ILE A 13 -7.88 11.89 5.08
N TYR A 14 -6.85 12.74 5.16
CA TYR A 14 -5.47 12.30 5.23
C TYR A 14 -5.15 11.55 6.53
N SER A 15 -5.73 11.97 7.67
CA SER A 15 -5.55 11.27 8.95
C SER A 15 -6.03 9.82 8.89
N ARG A 16 -7.09 9.52 8.13
CA ARG A 16 -7.58 8.15 7.92
C ARG A 16 -6.60 7.30 7.12
N ARG A 17 -5.70 7.88 6.32
CA ARG A 17 -4.72 7.09 5.57
C ARG A 17 -3.71 6.41 6.48
N MET A 18 -3.44 6.99 7.65
CA MET A 18 -2.51 6.38 8.62
C MET A 18 -2.95 4.98 9.04
N SER A 19 -4.25 4.75 9.26
CA SER A 19 -4.74 3.43 9.69
C SER A 19 -5.00 2.48 8.53
N VAL A 20 -5.26 3.00 7.33
CA VAL A 20 -5.70 2.18 6.18
C VAL A 20 -4.56 1.85 5.22
N VAL A 21 -3.69 2.82 4.94
CA VAL A 21 -2.70 2.76 3.86
C VAL A 21 -1.30 2.43 4.39
N GLU A 22 -0.87 3.06 5.48
CA GLU A 22 0.47 2.83 6.04
C GLU A 22 0.75 1.36 6.41
N PRO A 23 -0.20 0.58 6.99
CA PRO A 23 0.06 -0.82 7.27
C PRO A 23 0.34 -1.66 6.01
N VAL A 24 -0.26 -1.30 4.87
CA VAL A 24 -0.03 -1.97 3.58
C VAL A 24 1.42 -1.74 3.13
N PHE A 25 1.86 -0.48 3.13
CA PHE A 25 3.24 -0.13 2.77
C PHE A 25 4.27 -0.68 3.76
N GLY A 26 3.98 -0.63 5.06
CA GLY A 26 4.83 -1.21 6.10
C GLY A 26 5.00 -2.71 5.92
N ASN A 27 3.92 -3.44 5.64
CA ASN A 27 4.01 -4.89 5.40
C ASN A 27 4.80 -5.22 4.13
N ILE A 28 4.51 -4.56 3.00
CA ILE A 28 5.22 -4.79 1.74
C ILE A 28 6.71 -4.43 1.87
N GLY A 29 7.00 -3.22 2.35
CA GLY A 29 8.35 -2.64 2.33
C GLY A 29 9.27 -3.12 3.45
N ASN A 30 8.75 -3.22 4.68
CA ASN A 30 9.55 -3.56 5.86
C ASN A 30 9.48 -5.06 6.19
N ASN A 31 8.26 -5.61 6.33
CA ASN A 31 8.10 -7.01 6.76
C ASN A 31 8.51 -7.99 5.66
N LYS A 32 8.06 -7.75 4.42
CA LYS A 32 8.34 -8.61 3.27
C LYS A 32 9.59 -8.21 2.49
N ARG A 33 10.17 -7.04 2.79
CA ARG A 33 11.37 -6.49 2.16
C ARG A 33 11.22 -6.33 0.63
N LEU A 34 10.01 -6.17 0.12
CA LEU A 34 9.68 -5.97 -1.29
C LEU A 34 9.79 -4.47 -1.65
N ASN A 35 10.96 -3.87 -1.38
CA ASN A 35 11.19 -2.43 -1.43
C ASN A 35 12.09 -1.97 -2.58
N ARG A 36 12.45 -2.87 -3.51
CA ARG A 36 13.24 -2.55 -4.70
C ARG A 36 12.60 -3.11 -5.96
N PHE A 37 12.51 -2.28 -6.98
CA PHE A 37 12.15 -2.74 -8.33
C PHE A 37 13.40 -3.26 -9.04
N SER A 38 13.27 -4.43 -9.66
CA SER A 38 14.34 -5.10 -10.42
C SER A 38 14.14 -4.97 -11.92
N LEU A 39 12.96 -4.54 -12.37
CA LEU A 39 12.63 -4.36 -13.78
C LEU A 39 12.80 -2.91 -14.22
N ARG A 40 13.06 -2.71 -15.52
CA ARG A 40 13.16 -1.38 -16.15
C ARG A 40 11.93 -1.09 -17.02
N GLY A 41 11.45 0.15 -16.94
CA GLY A 41 10.33 0.66 -17.73
C GLY A 41 8.99 0.59 -16.99
N ARG A 42 8.17 1.63 -17.14
CA ARG A 42 6.92 1.85 -16.38
C ARG A 42 6.00 0.64 -16.39
N ARG A 43 5.79 0.01 -17.54
CA ARG A 43 4.90 -1.16 -17.68
C ARG A 43 5.37 -2.33 -16.82
N LYS A 44 6.66 -2.67 -16.88
CA LYS A 44 7.22 -3.80 -16.13
C LYS A 44 7.25 -3.53 -14.63
N VAL A 45 7.65 -2.32 -14.23
CA VAL A 45 7.61 -1.88 -12.82
C VAL A 45 6.19 -1.91 -12.25
N GLN A 46 5.19 -1.48 -13.03
CA GLN A 46 3.79 -1.56 -12.62
C GLN A 46 3.35 -3.00 -12.35
N SER A 47 3.70 -3.94 -13.23
CA SER A 47 3.40 -5.37 -13.02
C SER A 47 4.10 -5.91 -11.77
N GLN A 48 5.36 -5.52 -11.53
CA GLN A 48 6.09 -5.89 -10.31
C GLN A 48 5.42 -5.34 -9.05
N TRP A 49 4.97 -4.08 -9.07
CA TRP A 49 4.22 -3.49 -7.97
C TRP A 49 2.90 -4.21 -7.70
N GLN A 50 2.14 -4.53 -8.75
CA GLN A 50 0.89 -5.30 -8.62
C GLN A 50 1.13 -6.68 -8.00
N LEU A 51 2.24 -7.34 -8.35
CA LEU A 51 2.64 -8.60 -7.72
C LEU A 51 2.91 -8.42 -6.22
N TYR A 52 3.60 -7.36 -5.81
CA TYR A 52 3.83 -7.06 -4.39
C TYR A 52 2.51 -6.83 -3.63
N CYS A 53 1.57 -6.10 -4.23
CA CYS A 53 0.23 -5.93 -3.67
C CYS A 53 -0.54 -7.25 -3.58
N LEU A 54 -0.41 -8.14 -4.58
CA LEU A 54 -1.06 -9.45 -4.55
C LEU A 54 -0.56 -10.29 -3.37
N VAL A 55 0.75 -10.31 -3.12
CA VAL A 55 1.33 -11.02 -1.96
C VAL A 55 0.72 -10.51 -0.65
N HIS A 56 0.60 -9.19 -0.48
CA HIS A 56 -0.05 -8.61 0.68
C HIS A 56 -1.53 -9.03 0.81
N ASN A 57 -2.28 -8.99 -0.29
CA ASN A 57 -3.70 -9.33 -0.29
C ASN A 57 -3.97 -10.80 -0.01
N ILE A 58 -3.15 -11.71 -0.55
CA ILE A 58 -3.26 -13.15 -0.28
C ILE A 58 -3.02 -13.44 1.20
N GLU A 59 -1.97 -12.86 1.80
CA GLU A 59 -1.73 -12.99 3.24
C GLU A 59 -2.91 -12.47 4.07
N LYS A 60 -3.48 -11.33 3.67
CA LYS A 60 -4.67 -10.78 4.33
C LYS A 60 -5.85 -11.75 4.26
N LEU A 61 -6.10 -12.35 3.10
CA LEU A 61 -7.16 -13.36 2.92
C LEU A 61 -6.88 -14.64 3.73
N ALA A 62 -5.64 -15.10 3.76
CA ALA A 62 -5.26 -16.29 4.52
C ALA A 62 -5.48 -16.11 6.04
N ASN A 63 -5.14 -14.92 6.57
CA ASN A 63 -5.25 -14.64 8.00
C ASN A 63 -6.66 -14.19 8.42
N TYR A 64 -7.39 -13.50 7.55
CA TYR A 64 -8.62 -12.80 7.91
C TYR A 64 -9.83 -13.12 7.03
N GLY A 65 -9.68 -13.90 5.96
CA GLY A 65 -10.72 -14.13 4.95
C GLY A 65 -11.90 -14.97 5.44
N GLN A 66 -11.77 -15.66 6.57
CA GLN A 66 -12.85 -16.45 7.20
C GLN A 66 -13.68 -15.64 8.22
N TYR A 67 -13.26 -14.41 8.53
CA TYR A 67 -13.92 -13.54 9.51
C TYR A 67 -14.75 -12.42 8.85
N GLY A 68 -15.11 -12.61 7.58
CA GLY A 68 -15.90 -11.68 6.76
C GLY A 68 -17.36 -12.09 6.66
#